data_AF-A0A640KK57-F1
#
_entry.id   AF-A0A640KK57-F1
#
_cell.length_a   1.000
_cell.length_b   1.000
_cell.length_c   1.000
_cell.angle_alpha   90.00
_cell.angle_beta   90.00
_cell.angle_gamma   90.00
#
_symmetry.space_group_name_H-M   'P 1'
#
loop_
_entity.id
_entity.type
_entity.pdbx_description
1 polymer ?
#
loop_
_entity_poly.entity_id
_entity_poly.type
_entity_poly.pdbx_seq_one_letter_code
_entity_poly.pdbx_strand_id
1 'polypeptide(L)'
;MVTTVKVEIPRDRIVKPSYMDDAYLLNQFNGVNDNPPEDGLPLRQWILREVHEALSKNPKMAEVVVKLKSDKSARTEFAVSIIGDYVPNYLQQS
;
A
#
# COMPACT_ATOMS: atom_id res chain seq x y z
N MET A 1 -0.59 6.08 -22.51
CA MET A 1 -1.62 6.21 -21.45
C MET A 1 -1.19 5.32 -20.30
N VAL A 2 -1.17 5.87 -19.09
CA VAL A 2 -0.87 5.13 -17.85
C VAL A 2 -2.21 4.69 -17.25
N THR A 3 -2.35 3.40 -17.01
CA THR A 3 -3.42 2.77 -16.26
C THR A 3 -3.15 2.94 -14.78
N THR A 4 -3.87 3.85 -14.13
CA THR A 4 -3.77 4.02 -12.68
C THR A 4 -4.81 3.15 -11.99
N VAL A 5 -4.36 2.20 -11.18
CA VAL A 5 -5.22 1.40 -10.31
C VAL A 5 -5.38 2.16 -9.00
N LYS A 6 -6.61 2.54 -8.66
CA LYS A 6 -6.92 3.21 -7.39
C LYS A 6 -7.31 2.17 -6.35
N VAL A 7 -6.67 2.22 -5.20
CA VAL A 7 -6.93 1.29 -4.09
C VAL A 7 -7.07 2.09 -2.81
N GLU A 8 -8.06 1.76 -2.00
CA GLU A 8 -8.28 2.41 -0.71
C GLU A 8 -7.94 1.44 0.40
N ILE A 9 -7.06 1.85 1.31
CA ILE A 9 -6.68 1.02 2.47
C ILE A 9 -6.83 1.77 3.79
N PRO A 10 -7.33 1.11 4.85
CA PRO A 10 -7.48 1.71 6.16
C PRO A 10 -6.12 1.93 6.85
N ARG A 11 -5.95 3.14 7.38
CA ARG A 11 -4.74 3.58 8.08
C ARG A 11 -4.42 2.70 9.29
N ASP A 12 -5.43 2.35 10.10
CA ASP A 12 -5.23 1.59 11.33
C ASP A 12 -4.62 0.20 11.07
N ARG A 13 -4.85 -0.37 9.88
CA ARG A 13 -4.37 -1.69 9.52
C ARG A 13 -2.99 -1.66 8.90
N ILE A 14 -2.76 -0.73 7.96
CA ILE A 14 -1.47 -0.66 7.25
C ILE A 14 -0.31 -0.32 8.18
N VAL A 15 -0.56 0.38 9.30
CA VAL A 15 0.50 0.70 10.29
C VAL A 15 0.78 -0.42 11.28
N LYS A 16 -0.03 -1.48 11.34
CA LYS A 16 0.19 -2.62 12.26
C LYS A 16 1.33 -3.50 11.75
N PRO A 17 2.09 -4.17 12.62
CA PRO A 17 3.19 -5.05 12.19
C PRO A 17 2.72 -6.25 11.35
N SER A 18 1.47 -6.70 11.50
CA SER A 18 0.88 -7.82 10.75
C SER A 18 0.19 -7.40 9.44
N TYR A 19 0.46 -6.21 8.92
CA TYR A 19 -0.22 -5.68 7.72
C TYR A 19 -0.03 -6.54 6.47
N MET A 20 1.09 -7.26 6.37
CA MET A 20 1.40 -8.12 5.21
C MET A 20 0.48 -9.34 5.08
N ASP A 21 -0.08 -9.80 6.20
CA ASP A 21 -0.97 -10.96 6.28
C ASP A 21 -2.44 -10.55 6.48
N ASP A 22 -2.73 -9.24 6.51
CA ASP A 22 -4.10 -8.76 6.69
C ASP A 22 -4.91 -9.03 5.41
N ALA A 23 -5.80 -10.03 5.50
CA ALA A 23 -6.65 -10.45 4.40
C ALA A 23 -7.52 -9.32 3.85
N TYR A 24 -7.95 -8.36 4.69
CA TYR A 24 -8.72 -7.22 4.21
C TYR A 24 -7.86 -6.32 3.34
N LEU A 25 -6.64 -6.02 3.76
CA LEU A 25 -5.69 -5.22 2.97
C LEU A 25 -5.39 -5.89 1.63
N LEU A 26 -5.09 -7.20 1.64
CA LEU A 26 -4.81 -7.96 0.43
C LEU A 26 -6.01 -8.03 -0.53
N ASN A 27 -7.23 -8.06 0.01
CA ASN A 27 -8.47 -8.06 -0.77
C ASN A 27 -8.79 -6.70 -1.40
N GLN A 28 -8.24 -5.58 -0.91
CA GLN A 28 -8.40 -4.28 -1.59
C GLN A 28 -7.69 -4.27 -2.95
N PHE A 29 -6.69 -5.13 -3.13
CA PHE A 29 -6.01 -5.35 -4.41
C PHE A 29 -6.65 -6.48 -5.22
N ASN A 30 -7.96 -6.73 -5.06
CA ASN A 30 -8.65 -7.74 -5.85
C ASN A 30 -8.52 -7.42 -7.36
N GLY A 31 -8.10 -8.39 -8.15
CA GLY A 31 -7.79 -8.22 -9.58
C GLY A 31 -6.33 -7.88 -9.88
N VAL A 32 -5.49 -7.64 -8.87
CA VAL A 32 -4.03 -7.58 -9.04
C VAL A 32 -3.48 -9.00 -9.05
N ASN A 33 -2.78 -9.37 -10.13
CA ASN A 33 -2.11 -10.66 -10.23
C ASN A 33 -0.78 -10.61 -9.46
N ASP A 34 -0.55 -11.59 -8.59
CA ASP A 34 0.70 -11.69 -7.83
C ASP A 34 1.89 -12.13 -8.68
N ASN A 35 1.64 -12.52 -9.93
CA ASN A 35 2.65 -12.91 -10.91
C ASN A 35 2.75 -11.87 -12.03
N PRO A 36 3.95 -11.34 -12.34
CA PRO A 36 5.23 -11.67 -11.72
C PRO A 36 5.40 -11.07 -10.30
N PRO A 37 6.13 -11.74 -9.40
CA PRO A 37 6.50 -11.19 -8.11
C PRO A 37 7.52 -10.05 -8.24
N GLU A 38 7.49 -9.09 -7.32
CA GLU A 38 8.40 -7.95 -7.24
C GLU A 38 9.28 -8.07 -5.98
N ASP A 39 10.61 -7.92 -6.12
CA ASP A 39 11.57 -8.09 -5.00
C ASP A 39 11.41 -9.43 -4.24
N GLY A 40 10.96 -10.50 -4.93
CA GLY A 40 10.72 -11.81 -4.32
C GLY A 40 9.44 -11.91 -3.48
N LEU A 41 8.58 -10.89 -3.52
CA LEU A 41 7.27 -10.87 -2.87
C LEU A 41 6.12 -10.92 -3.90
N PRO A 42 4.98 -11.54 -3.56
CA PRO A 42 3.73 -11.36 -4.29
C PRO A 42 3.45 -9.87 -4.50
N LEU A 43 3.00 -9.49 -5.70
CA LEU A 43 2.85 -8.09 -6.07
C LEU A 43 2.00 -7.30 -5.05
N ARG A 44 0.91 -7.88 -4.54
CA ARG A 44 0.05 -7.23 -3.54
C ARG A 44 0.78 -6.94 -2.22
N GLN A 45 1.58 -7.89 -1.74
CA GLN A 45 2.39 -7.74 -0.53
C GLN A 45 3.52 -6.73 -0.74
N TRP A 46 4.13 -6.73 -1.92
CA TRP A 46 5.14 -5.75 -2.28
C TRP A 46 4.57 -4.32 -2.28
N ILE A 47 3.40 -4.09 -2.89
CA ILE A 47 2.73 -2.77 -2.87
C ILE A 47 2.45 -2.34 -1.42
N LEU A 48 1.92 -3.23 -0.59
CA LEU A 48 1.68 -2.95 0.83
C LEU A 48 2.95 -2.54 1.57
N ARG A 49 4.08 -3.21 1.29
CA ARG A 49 5.39 -2.86 1.88
C ARG A 49 5.80 -1.45 1.50
N GLU A 50 5.75 -1.10 0.22
CA GLU A 50 6.14 0.24 -0.24
C GLU A 50 5.25 1.33 0.38
N VAL A 51 3.94 1.06 0.54
CA VAL A 51 3.01 1.98 1.21
C VAL A 51 3.32 2.11 2.70
N HIS A 52 3.60 1.00 3.39
CA HIS A 52 3.97 1.01 4.81
C HIS A 52 5.30 1.76 5.05
N GLU A 53 6.29 1.57 4.19
CA GLU A 53 7.56 2.29 4.27
C GLU A 53 7.40 3.79 3.99
N ALA A 54 6.57 4.16 3.01
CA ALA A 54 6.23 5.55 2.74
C ALA A 54 5.52 6.21 3.94
N LEU A 55 4.56 5.50 4.55
CA LEU A 55 3.89 5.93 5.77
C LEU A 55 4.81 6.05 6.97
N SER A 56 5.79 5.15 7.11
CA SER A 56 6.80 5.21 8.18
C SER A 56 7.68 6.45 8.05
N LYS A 57 7.99 6.88 6.82
CA LYS A 57 8.76 8.11 6.54
C LYS A 57 7.91 9.37 6.68
N ASN A 58 6.64 9.32 6.23
CA ASN A 58 5.69 10.41 6.35
C ASN A 58 4.34 9.92 6.88
N PRO A 59 4.16 9.93 8.22
CA PRO A 59 2.94 9.45 8.86
C PRO A 59 1.71 10.31 8.60
N LYS A 60 1.78 11.39 7.81
CA LYS A 60 0.63 12.23 7.43
C LYS A 60 0.21 12.03 5.97
N MET A 61 0.88 11.13 5.23
CA MET A 61 0.48 10.80 3.88
C MET A 61 -0.96 10.26 3.83
N ALA A 62 -1.73 10.81 2.91
CA ALA A 62 -3.09 10.40 2.58
C ALA A 62 -3.15 9.58 1.29
N GLU A 63 -2.11 9.63 0.46
CA GLU A 63 -2.00 8.86 -0.77
C GLU A 63 -0.54 8.50 -1.03
N VAL A 64 -0.31 7.29 -1.52
CA VAL A 64 1.00 6.79 -1.96
C VAL A 64 0.86 6.22 -3.36
N VAL A 65 1.68 6.71 -4.29
CA VAL A 65 1.75 6.18 -5.66
C VAL A 65 2.90 5.20 -5.75
N VAL A 66 2.59 3.94 -6.03
CA VAL A 66 3.56 2.85 -6.19
C VAL A 66 3.71 2.51 -7.67
N LYS A 67 4.94 2.53 -8.17
CA LYS A 67 5.28 2.20 -9.56
C LYS A 67 6.04 0.88 -9.61
N LEU A 68 5.62 -0.04 -10.48
CA LEU A 68 6.28 -1.33 -10.67
C LEU A 68 7.76 -1.14 -11.08
N LYS A 69 8.67 -1.93 -10.50
CA LYS A 69 10.10 -1.89 -10.84
C LYS A 69 10.40 -2.75 -12.07
N SER A 70 9.77 -3.92 -12.20
CA SER A 70 10.02 -4.81 -13.34
C SER A 70 9.44 -4.30 -14.66
N ASP A 71 8.39 -3.49 -14.63
CA ASP A 71 7.82 -2.90 -15.84
C ASP A 71 8.55 -1.60 -16.18
N LYS A 72 9.72 -1.68 -16.85
CA LYS A 72 10.46 -0.50 -17.31
C LYS A 72 9.71 0.32 -18.38
N SER A 73 8.57 -0.18 -18.88
CA SER A 73 7.64 0.55 -19.76
C SER A 73 6.45 1.15 -19.00
N ALA A 74 6.44 1.05 -17.66
CA ALA A 74 5.30 1.13 -16.74
C ALA A 74 4.15 1.99 -17.26
N ARG A 75 3.21 1.33 -17.93
CA ARG A 75 1.88 1.87 -18.19
C ARG A 75 0.95 1.59 -17.01
N THR A 76 1.44 1.15 -15.87
CA THR A 76 0.60 0.82 -14.72
C THR A 76 1.19 1.38 -13.42
N GLU A 77 0.39 2.18 -12.71
CA GLU A 77 0.72 2.76 -11.41
C GLU A 77 -0.39 2.45 -10.42
N PHE A 78 -0.05 2.26 -9.15
CA PHE A 78 -1.01 2.03 -8.08
C PHE A 78 -1.12 3.29 -7.23
N ALA A 79 -2.24 3.98 -7.31
CA ALA A 79 -2.55 5.10 -6.42
C ALA A 79 -3.29 4.54 -5.20
N VAL A 80 -2.59 4.42 -4.09
CA VAL A 80 -3.12 3.85 -2.84
C VAL A 80 -3.52 4.99 -1.92
N SER A 81 -4.82 5.23 -1.78
CA SER A 81 -5.39 6.20 -0.85
C SER A 81 -5.52 5.58 0.54
N ILE A 82 -4.96 6.27 1.53
CA ILE A 82 -4.94 5.83 2.92
C ILE A 82 -6.10 6.52 3.64
N ILE A 83 -7.14 5.75 3.95
CA ILE A 83 -8.37 6.25 4.57
C ILE A 83 -8.31 6.12 6.10
N GLY A 84 -8.86 7.11 6.80
CA GLY A 84 -8.89 7.17 8.26
C GLY A 84 -7.94 8.22 8.84
N ASP A 85 -8.29 8.70 10.04
CA ASP A 85 -7.57 9.79 10.71
C ASP A 85 -6.16 9.39 11.13
N TYR A 86 -5.22 10.32 10.95
CA TYR A 86 -3.92 10.23 11.59
C TYR A 86 -4.07 10.59 13.06
N VAL A 87 -4.06 9.58 13.92
CA VAL A 87 -3.97 9.76 15.38
C VAL A 87 -2.50 9.59 15.79
N PRO A 88 -1.77 10.67 16.10
CA PRO A 88 -0.39 10.55 16.54
C PRO A 88 -0.29 9.71 17.82
N ASN A 89 0.79 8.93 17.95
CA ASN A 89 1.00 7.96 19.04
C ASN A 89 0.83 8.55 20.46
N TYR A 90 1.10 9.84 20.66
CA TYR A 90 0.93 10.51 21.96
C TYR A 90 -0.52 10.79 22.36
N LEU A 91 -1.48 10.64 21.43
CA LEU A 91 -2.93 10.76 21.73
C LEU A 91 -3.62 9.40 21.89
N GLN A 92 -2.91 8.28 21.67
CA GLN A 92 -3.48 6.93 21.84
C GLN A 92 -3.33 6.39 23.27
N GLN A 93 -2.72 7.16 24.19
CA GLN A 93 -2.62 6.84 25.62
C GLN A 93 -3.55 7.77 26.41
N SER A 94 -4.83 7.41 26.51
CA SER A 94 -5.78 8.00 27.46
C SER A 94 -6.80 6.95 27.87
#